data_AF-A0A7K3MDJ6-F1
#
_entry.id   AF-A0A7K3MDJ6-F1
#
_cell.length_a   1.000
_cell.length_b   1.000
_cell.length_c   1.000
_cell.angle_alpha   90.00
_cell.angle_beta   90.00
_cell.angle_gamma   90.00
#
_symmetry.space_group_name_H-M   'P 1'
#
loop_
_entity.id
_entity.type
_entity.pdbx_description
1 polymer ?
#
loop_
_entity_poly.entity_id
_entity_poly.type
_entity_poly.pdbx_seq_one_letter_code
_entity_poly.pdbx_strand_id
1 'polypeptide(L)' 'MTSGNITHNNPGAYCEPSGGPTGDATVDQALRTLDGLEGRPIHEHAAVVEGVHQALQERLADEPIDDHPADGQV' A
#
# COMPACT_ATOMS: atom_id res chain seq x y z
N MET A 1 -13.26 -16.98 39.18
CA MET A 1 -12.24 -16.38 38.29
C MET A 1 -12.30 -17.15 36.98
N THR A 2 -13.29 -16.85 36.14
CA THR A 2 -13.50 -17.57 34.89
C THR A 2 -12.73 -16.81 33.84
N SER A 3 -11.60 -17.35 33.39
CA SER A 3 -10.87 -16.79 32.26
C SER A 3 -11.83 -16.67 31.09
N GLY A 4 -12.18 -15.45 30.73
CA GLY A 4 -12.93 -15.15 29.53
C GLY A 4 -12.10 -15.63 28.35
N ASN A 5 -12.61 -16.67 27.69
CA ASN A 5 -12.07 -17.18 26.44
C ASN A 5 -12.18 -16.05 25.41
N ILE A 6 -11.10 -15.30 25.17
CA ILE A 6 -11.02 -14.35 24.06
C ILE A 6 -10.95 -15.23 22.81
N THR A 7 -12.10 -15.64 22.30
CA THR A 7 -12.22 -16.07 20.92
C THR A 7 -11.73 -14.89 20.09
N HIS A 8 -10.48 -14.97 19.62
CA HIS A 8 -9.98 -14.09 18.56
C HIS A 8 -10.76 -14.48 17.30
N ASN A 9 -12.01 -14.05 17.24
CA ASN A 9 -12.93 -14.37 16.17
C ASN A 9 -12.56 -13.48 14.99
N ASN A 10 -11.60 -13.92 14.19
CA ASN A 10 -11.53 -13.50 12.79
C ASN A 10 -11.72 -14.72 11.89
N PRO A 11 -12.97 -15.13 11.62
CA PRO A 11 -13.27 -16.17 10.67
C PRO A 11 -13.15 -15.60 9.24
N GLY A 12 -12.09 -16.01 8.52
CA GLY A 12 -12.13 -16.06 7.05
C GLY A 12 -12.08 -14.74 6.28
N ALA A 13 -11.38 -13.72 6.77
CA ALA A 13 -11.05 -12.53 5.97
C ALA A 13 -9.58 -12.13 6.15
N TYR A 14 -8.66 -13.06 5.90
CA TYR A 14 -7.45 -12.60 5.21
C TYR A 14 -7.95 -12.30 3.80
N CYS A 15 -8.22 -11.03 3.51
CA CYS A 15 -8.15 -10.56 2.15
C CYS A 15 -6.75 -10.99 1.69
N GLU A 16 -6.67 -12.12 0.98
CA GLU A 16 -5.48 -12.41 0.19
C GLU A 16 -5.19 -11.12 -0.56
N PRO A 17 -3.98 -10.55 -0.46
CA PRO A 17 -3.67 -9.36 -1.22
C PRO A 17 -3.98 -9.74 -2.65
N SER A 18 -5.04 -9.15 -3.19
CA SER A 18 -5.41 -9.29 -4.59
C SER A 18 -4.27 -8.64 -5.33
N GLY A 19 -3.20 -9.40 -5.60
CA GLY A 19 -1.98 -8.99 -6.30
C GLY A 19 -2.23 -8.68 -7.77
N GLY A 20 -3.46 -8.30 -8.09
CA GLY A 20 -3.84 -7.72 -9.37
C GLY A 20 -3.39 -6.27 -9.45
N PRO A 21 -3.41 -5.71 -10.67
CA PRO A 21 -3.01 -4.33 -10.93
C PRO A 21 -3.87 -3.36 -10.09
N THR A 22 -3.21 -2.33 -9.56
CA THR A 22 -3.83 -1.23 -8.81
C THR A 22 -4.65 -0.30 -9.70
N GLY A 23 -4.49 -0.41 -11.02
CA GLY A 23 -5.16 0.44 -12.01
C GLY A 23 -4.37 1.70 -12.38
N ASP A 24 -3.26 1.97 -11.70
CA ASP A 24 -2.30 3.01 -12.05
C ASP A 24 -1.00 2.38 -12.56
N ALA A 25 -0.63 2.69 -13.79
CA ALA A 25 0.54 2.10 -14.46
C ALA A 25 1.87 2.44 -13.75
N THR A 26 1.97 3.62 -13.13
CA THR A 26 3.16 4.06 -12.38
C THR A 26 3.25 3.31 -11.06
N VAL A 27 2.12 3.16 -10.35
CA VAL A 27 2.04 2.38 -9.11
C VAL A 27 2.36 0.91 -9.38
N ASP A 28 1.77 0.32 -10.43
CA ASP A 28 2.01 -1.07 -10.82
C ASP A 28 3.47 -1.34 -11.20
N GLN A 29 4.11 -0.38 -11.88
CA GLN A 29 5.52 -0.47 -12.23
C GLN A 29 6.42 -0.39 -10.98
N ALA A 30 6.09 0.48 -10.03
CA ALA A 30 6.81 0.59 -8.76
C ALA A 30 6.68 -0.71 -7.94
N LEU A 31 5.46 -1.26 -7.82
CA LEU A 31 5.20 -2.52 -7.11
C LEU A 31 5.90 -3.72 -7.73
N ARG A 32 6.03 -3.77 -9.06
CA ARG A 32 6.80 -4.83 -9.74
C ARG A 32 8.27 -4.88 -9.30
N THR A 33 8.82 -3.76 -8.84
CA THR A 33 10.19 -3.72 -8.30
C THR A 33 10.33 -4.52 -7.01
N LEU A 34 9.23 -4.68 -6.25
CA LEU A 34 9.20 -5.45 -5.02
C LEU A 34 9.17 -6.97 -5.26
N ASP A 35 8.70 -7.43 -6.42
CA ASP A 35 8.67 -8.86 -6.79
C ASP A 35 10.08 -9.49 -6.82
N GLY A 36 11.10 -8.69 -7.16
CA GLY A 36 12.50 -9.15 -7.19
C GLY A 36 13.21 -9.15 -5.83
N LEU A 37 12.56 -8.76 -4.73
CA LEU A 37 13.20 -8.62 -3.42
C LEU A 37 13.50 -9.95 -2.74
N GLU A 38 12.68 -10.97 -2.97
CA GLU A 38 12.83 -12.30 -2.35
C GLU A 38 14.18 -12.96 -2.69
N GLY A 39 14.76 -12.65 -3.85
CA GLY A 39 16.07 -13.13 -4.29
C GLY A 39 17.26 -12.26 -3.85
N ARG A 40 17.02 -11.12 -3.19
CA ARG A 40 18.05 -10.14 -2.81
C ARG A 40 18.45 -10.29 -1.34
N PRO A 41 19.69 -9.91 -0.98
CA PRO A 41 20.10 -9.91 0.41
C PRO A 41 19.36 -8.81 1.20
N ILE A 42 18.99 -9.12 2.45
CA ILE A 42 18.11 -8.28 3.30
C ILE A 42 18.60 -6.83 3.45
N HIS A 43 19.91 -6.60 3.47
CA HIS A 43 20.45 -5.24 3.60
C HIS A 43 20.16 -4.35 2.38
N GLU A 44 19.85 -4.93 1.23
CA GLU A 44 19.45 -4.20 0.02
C GLU A 44 17.94 -3.94 -0.04
N HIS A 45 17.14 -4.60 0.80
CA HIS A 45 15.68 -4.48 0.77
C HIS A 45 15.23 -3.07 1.11
N ALA A 46 15.87 -2.45 2.09
CA ALA A 46 15.55 -1.10 2.53
C ALA A 46 15.64 -0.07 1.39
N ALA A 47 16.73 -0.11 0.61
CA ALA A 47 16.93 0.82 -0.49
C ALA A 47 15.87 0.67 -1.61
N VAL A 48 15.41 -0.55 -1.87
CA VAL A 48 14.36 -0.82 -2.86
C VAL A 48 13.01 -0.31 -2.37
N VAL A 49 12.67 -0.61 -1.11
CA VAL A 49 11.40 -0.17 -0.51
C VAL A 49 11.33 1.35 -0.45
N GLU A 50 12.43 2.02 -0.07
CA GLU A 50 12.52 3.48 -0.09
C GLU A 50 12.33 4.06 -1.50
N GLY A 51 12.94 3.45 -2.52
CA GLY A 51 12.76 3.87 -3.92
C GLY A 51 11.31 3.76 -4.41
N VAL A 52 10.62 2.67 -4.05
CA VAL A 52 9.19 2.50 -4.34
C VAL A 52 8.37 3.56 -3.59
N HIS A 53 8.67 3.79 -2.32
CA HIS A 53 7.96 4.77 -1.51
C HIS A 53 8.14 6.21 -2.03
N GLN A 54 9.31 6.55 -2.58
CA GLN A 54 9.55 7.84 -3.22
C GLN A 54 8.76 7.97 -4.54
N ALA A 55 8.77 6.95 -5.40
CA ALA A 55 8.01 6.96 -6.65
C ALA A 55 6.51 7.12 -6.42
N LEU A 56 5.98 6.48 -5.37
CA LEU A 56 4.57 6.64 -4.99
C LEU A 56 4.27 8.04 -4.45
N GLN A 57 5.17 8.62 -3.65
CA GLN A 57 5.03 9.99 -3.16
C GLN A 57 5.08 11.03 -4.28
N GLU A 58 5.95 10.83 -5.27
CA GLU A 58 6.02 11.69 -6.46
C GLU A 58 4.72 11.62 -7.26
N ARG A 59 4.18 10.42 -7.47
CA ARG A 59 2.88 10.24 -8.14
C ARG A 59 1.71 10.89 -7.38
N LEU A 60 1.76 10.88 -6.05
CA LEU A 60 0.76 11.52 -5.19
C LEU A 60 0.91 13.05 -5.19
N ALA A 61 2.14 13.56 -5.24
CA ALA A 61 2.41 14.99 -5.33
C ALA A 61 2.02 15.58 -6.69
N ASP A 62 2.10 14.78 -7.75
CA ASP A 62 1.67 15.13 -9.11
C ASP A 62 0.15 15.13 -9.29
N GLU A 63 -0.61 14.52 -8.37
CA GLU A 63 -2.05 14.66 -8.36
C GLU A 63 -2.37 16.04 -7.76
N PRO A 64 -2.91 17.01 -8.54
CA PRO A 64 -3.47 18.19 -7.92
C PRO A 64 -4.56 17.65 -7.01
N ILE A 65 -4.41 17.87 -5.69
CA ILE A 65 -5.56 17.87 -4.79
C ILE A 65 -6.54 18.80 -5.50
N ASP A 66 -7.60 18.23 -6.08
CA ASP A 66 -8.66 19.01 -6.69
C ASP A 66 -9.14 19.90 -5.56
N ASP A 67 -8.70 21.16 -5.59
CA ASP A 67 -9.16 22.23 -4.69
C ASP A 67 -10.56 22.60 -5.20
N HIS A 68 -11.46 21.61 -5.23
CA HIS A 68 -12.86 21.82 -5.51
C HIS A 68 -13.31 22.75 -4.40
N PRO A 69 -13.60 24.04 -4.68
CA PRO A 69 -14.17 24.90 -3.67
C PRO A 69 -15.41 24.16 -3.21
N ALA A 70 -15.52 23.94 -1.89
CA ALA A 70 -16.74 23.42 -1.32
C ALA A 70 -17.85 24.45 -1.60
N ASP A 71 -18.49 24.32 -2.76
CA ASP A 71 -19.68 25.06 -3.13
C ASP A 71 -20.78 24.61 -2.17
N GLY A 72 -20.99 25.41 -1.12
CA GLY A 72 -22.16 25.31 -0.27
C GLY A 72 -21.86 25.24 1.22
N GLN A 73 -21.76 26.41 1.87
CA GLN A 73 -22.37 26.58 3.18
C GLN A 73 -22.97 28.00 3.25
N VAL A 74 -24.30 28.01 3.38
CA VAL A 74 -25.25 29.13 3.39
C VAL A 74 -25.06 30.15 4.50
#